data_AF-A0A846NE37-F1
#
_entry.id   AF-A0A846NE37-F1
#
_cell.length_a   1.000
_cell.length_b   1.000
_cell.length_c   1.000
_cell.angle_alpha   90.00
_cell.angle_beta   90.00
_cell.angle_gamma   90.00
#
_symmetry.space_group_name_H-M   'P 1'
#
loop_
_entity.id
_entity.type
_entity.pdbx_description
1 polymer ?
#
loop_
_entity_poly.entity_id
_entity_poly.type
_entity_poly.pdbx_seq_one_letter_code
_entity_poly.pdbx_strand_id
1 'polypeptide(L)' 'MTAIDSVVDQLNDGEWHNLQDLAKDLKLTPEKLQQIIQFLRNLELIELDEKQQEAQMNTDLKQLIPT' A
#
# COMPACT_ATOMS: atom_id res chain seq x y z
N MET A 1 -0.82 10.72 12.76
CA MET A 1 -0.56 9.91 11.57
C MET A 1 -0.52 8.47 12.00
N THR A 2 -1.42 7.64 11.47
CA THR A 2 -1.52 6.21 11.79
C THR A 2 -0.64 5.39 10.83
N ALA A 3 -0.39 4.12 11.16
CA ALA A 3 0.33 3.22 10.26
C ALA A 3 -0.36 3.05 8.90
N ILE A 4 -1.70 3.14 8.86
CA ILE A 4 -2.47 3.07 7.62
C ILE A 4 -2.22 4.32 6.78
N ASP A 5 -2.31 5.52 7.37
CA ASP A 5 -2.04 6.78 6.67
C ASP A 5 -0.65 6.77 6.04
N SER A 6 0.37 6.31 6.77
CA SER A 6 1.73 6.23 6.25
C SER A 6 1.91 5.26 5.09
N VAL A 7 1.21 4.12 5.09
CA VAL A 7 1.24 3.17 3.97
C VAL A 7 0.52 3.76 2.76
N VAL A 8 -0.65 4.37 2.97
CA VAL A 8 -1.43 5.02 1.89
C VAL A 8 -0.62 6.14 1.26
N ASP A 9 0.02 7.01 2.05
CA ASP A 9 0.84 8.12 1.55
C ASP A 9 2.01 7.64 0.71
N GLN A 10 2.66 6.53 1.08
CA GLN A 10 3.73 5.93 0.27
C GLN A 10 3.22 5.38 -1.06
N LEU A 11 2.10 4.64 -1.05
CA LEU A 11 1.54 4.05 -2.26
C LEU A 11 0.86 5.08 -3.18
N ASN A 12 0.55 6.28 -2.70
CA ASN A 12 -0.23 7.29 -3.42
C ASN A 12 0.50 7.85 -4.65
N ASP A 13 1.83 7.74 -4.72
CA ASP A 13 2.58 8.01 -5.95
C ASP A 13 2.09 7.13 -7.12
N GLY A 14 1.47 5.99 -6.81
CA GLY A 14 1.02 5.00 -7.76
C GLY A 14 2.19 4.39 -8.51
N GLU A 15 3.32 4.19 -7.85
CA GLU A 15 4.39 3.32 -8.31
C GLU A 15 4.30 1.96 -7.59
N TRP A 16 4.95 0.94 -8.14
CA TRP A 16 5.06 -0.35 -7.47
C TRP A 16 6.10 -0.28 -6.36
N HIS A 17 5.69 -0.62 -5.14
CA HIS A 17 6.55 -0.61 -3.95
C HIS A 17 6.75 -2.01 -3.41
N ASN A 18 8.01 -2.37 -3.16
CA ASN A 18 8.33 -3.64 -2.51
C ASN A 18 7.89 -3.63 -1.04
N LEU A 19 7.16 -4.67 -0.63
CA LEU A 19 6.61 -4.77 0.73
C LEU A 19 7.69 -4.86 1.81
N GLN A 20 8.86 -5.46 1.55
CA GLN A 20 9.92 -5.53 2.55
C GLN A 20 10.55 -4.16 2.80
N ASP A 21 10.76 -3.38 1.75
CA ASP A 21 11.37 -2.06 1.86
C ASP A 21 10.38 -1.06 2.44
N LEU A 22 9.11 -1.14 2.01
CA LEU A 22 8.00 -0.39 2.62
C LEU A 22 7.88 -0.65 4.13
N ALA A 23 8.03 -1.91 4.57
CA ALA A 23 8.01 -2.25 6.00
C ALA A 23 9.18 -1.61 6.75
N LYS A 24 10.39 -1.61 6.18
CA LYS A 24 11.59 -1.01 6.79
C LYS A 24 11.45 0.51 6.90
N ASP A 25 11.07 1.16 5.82
CA ASP A 25 10.97 2.62 5.72
C ASP A 25 9.92 3.17 6.70
N LEU A 26 8.79 2.46 6.81
CA LEU A 26 7.72 2.81 7.72
C LEU A 26 7.93 2.25 9.14
N LYS A 27 9.03 1.52 9.39
CA LYS A 27 9.36 0.86 10.67
C LYS A 27 8.22 -0.02 11.19
N LEU A 28 7.54 -0.72 10.28
CA LEU A 28 6.46 -1.65 10.56
C LEU A 28 6.99 -3.08 10.63
N THR A 29 6.37 -3.90 11.47
CA THR A 29 6.61 -5.35 11.38
C THR A 29 6.00 -5.90 10.09
N PRO A 30 6.59 -6.95 9.49
CA PRO A 30 6.04 -7.58 8.29
C PRO A 30 4.57 -7.98 8.45
N GLU A 31 4.20 -8.52 9.62
CA GLU A 31 2.83 -8.92 9.95
C GLU A 31 1.87 -7.71 9.96
N LYS A 32 2.31 -6.58 10.54
CA LYS A 32 1.49 -5.37 10.59
C LYS A 32 1.28 -4.78 9.20
N LEU A 33 2.34 -4.73 8.39
CA LEU A 33 2.22 -4.29 7.01
C LEU A 33 1.29 -5.21 6.22
N GLN A 34 1.45 -6.53 6.35
CA GLN A 34 0.62 -7.50 5.65
C GLN A 34 -0.87 -7.34 6.00
N GLN A 35 -1.21 -7.08 7.27
CA GLN A 35 -2.59 -6.79 7.67
C GLN A 35 -3.13 -5.52 6.99
N ILE A 36 -2.31 -4.47 6.89
CA ILE A 36 -2.71 -3.21 6.23
C ILE A 36 -2.90 -3.44 4.73
N ILE A 37 -1.95 -4.11 4.07
CA ILE A 37 -2.02 -4.44 2.64
C ILE A 37 -3.26 -5.29 2.33
N GLN A 38 -3.54 -6.33 3.11
CA GLN A 38 -4.77 -7.11 2.92
C GLN A 38 -6.03 -6.27 3.14
N PHE A 39 -6.05 -5.40 4.14
CA PHE A 39 -7.17 -4.49 4.37
C PHE A 39 -7.42 -3.57 3.17
N LEU A 40 -6.37 -2.94 2.64
CA LEU A 40 -6.45 -2.05 1.47
C LEU A 40 -6.86 -2.83 0.21
N ARG A 41 -6.32 -4.03 0.00
CA ARG A 41 -6.70 -4.92 -1.11
C ARG A 41 -8.16 -5.33 -1.05
N ASN A 42 -8.68 -5.66 0.14
CA ASN A 42 -10.08 -6.05 0.31
C ASN A 42 -11.06 -4.90 0.02
N LEU A 43 -10.59 -3.67 0.12
CA LEU A 43 -11.33 -2.46 -0.28
C LEU A 43 -11.07 -2.07 -1.73
N GLU A 44 -10.34 -2.90 -2.49
CA GLU A 44 -9.93 -2.67 -3.88
C GLU A 44 -9.10 -1.39 -4.08
N LEU A 45 -8.50 -0.89 -2.99
CA LEU A 45 -7.70 0.35 -2.97
C LEU A 45 -6.33 0.19 -3.61
N ILE A 46 -5.79 -1.02 -3.57
CA ILE A 46 -4.45 -1.32 -4.07
C ILE A 46 -4.48 -2.57 -4.95
N GLU A 47 -3.51 -2.65 -5.84
CA GLU A 47 -3.12 -3.89 -6.50
C GLU A 47 -1.95 -4.53 -5.74
N LEU A 48 -1.91 -5.86 -5.73
CA LEU A 48 -0.86 -6.64 -5.07
C LEU A 48 -0.31 -7.69 -6.04
N ASP A 49 0.98 -7.61 -6.34
CA ASP A 49 1.73 -8.68 -6.99
C ASP A 49 2.27 -9.63 -5.91
N GLU A 50 1.56 -10.74 -5.70
CA GLU A 50 1.97 -11.76 -4.72
C GLU A 50 3.28 -12.47 -5.10
N LYS A 51 3.67 -12.49 -6.38
CA LYS A 51 4.92 -13.14 -6.82
C LYS A 51 6.13 -12.26 -6.53
N GLN A 52 6.02 -10.97 -6.82
CA GLN A 52 7.10 -10.00 -6.61
C GLN A 52 7.09 -9.40 -5.20
N GLN A 53 6.01 -9.60 -4.44
CA GLN A 53 5.80 -8.99 -3.12
C GLN A 53 5.80 -7.46 -3.23
N GLU A 54 5.03 -6.94 -4.19
CA GLU A 54 4.93 -5.51 -4.48
C GLU A 54 3.47 -5.06 -4.45
N ALA A 55 3.24 -3.82 -4.05
CA ALA A 55 1.91 -3.21 -4.03
C ALA A 55 1.92 -1.82 -4.66
N GLN A 56 0.81 -1.42 -5.25
CA GLN A 56 0.61 -0.12 -5.89
C GLN A 56 -0.81 0.37 -5.60
N MET A 57 -1.02 1.68 -5.50
CA MET A 57 -2.38 2.24 -5.45
C MET A 57 -3.12 1.93 -6.75
N ASN A 58 -4.36 1.43 -6.63
CA ASN A 58 -5.19 1.16 -7.79
C ASN A 58 -5.44 2.48 -8.54
N THR A 59 -5.04 2.52 -9.80
CA THR A 59 -5.05 3.74 -10.61
C THR A 59 -6.47 4.15 -11.02
N ASP A 60 -7.42 3.22 -11.00
CA ASP A 60 -8.84 3.51 -11.25
C ASP A 60 -9.44 4.40 -10.15
N LEU A 61 -8.95 4.29 -8.92
CA LEU A 61 -9.40 5.12 -7.79
C LEU A 61 -8.78 6.52 -7.79
N LYS A 62 -7.64 6.74 -8.45
CA LYS A 62 -7.08 8.09 -8.61
C LYS A 62 -8.04 9.04 -9.34
N GLN A 63 -9.02 8.51 -10.09
CA GLN A 63 -10.07 9.33 -10.72
C GLN A 63 -11.18 9.77 -9.76
N LEU A 64 -11.27 9.21 -8.56
CA LEU A 64 -12.35 9.47 -7.60
C LEU A 64 -11.97 10.42 -6.45
N ILE A 65 -10.68 10.73 -6.28
CA ILE A 65 -10.20 11.68 -5.27
C ILE A 65 -9.87 13.01 -5.96
N PRO A 66 -10.75 14.03 -5.89
CA PRO A 66 -10.42 15.34 -6.43
C PRO A 66 -9.26 15.96 -5.65
N THR A 67 -8.24 16.40 -6.40
CA THR A 67 -7.02 17.07 -5.89
C THR A 67 -7.31 18.46 -5.34
#